data_AF-A0A848DR19-F1
#
_entry.id   AF-A0A848DR19-F1
#
_cell.length_a   1.000
_cell.length_b   1.000
_cell.length_c   1.000
_cell.angle_alpha   90.00
_cell.angle_beta   90.00
_cell.angle_gamma   90.00
#
_symmetry.space_group_name_H-M   'P 1'
#
loop_
_entity.id
_entity.type
_entity.pdbx_description
1 polymer ?
#
loop_
_entity_poly.entity_id
_entity_poly.type
_entity_poly.pdbx_seq_one_letter_code
_entity_poly.pdbx_strand_id
1 'polypeptide(L)'
;MQDDGLDEKMPQDLADALTAWSLAANCVLYERDPGPALLNVGSADEPRYLPRTQAWRDSYARFLLERLDADHARTAAAHHAAKERLAHTQTVGFLRSIYRANREDGLLAALRAVSPASMRGIRLSHQIAVELCARAGQIITEAGADSDDVSRRRLLAATRHGNTLTALGAVPGVAEDSTDRLVEELDGLDDDPRHL
;
A
#
# COMPACT_ATOMS: atom_id res chain seq x y z
N MET A 1 -16.68 -28.59 -29.85
CA MET A 1 -15.34 -28.47 -29.25
C MET A 1 -15.13 -26.98 -29.00
N GLN A 2 -15.69 -26.51 -27.89
CA GLN A 2 -15.52 -25.12 -27.43
C GLN A 2 -14.23 -25.07 -26.64
N ASP A 3 -13.40 -24.11 -27.00
CA ASP A 3 -12.13 -23.78 -26.39
C ASP A 3 -12.43 -23.06 -25.07
N ASP A 4 -12.52 -23.81 -23.97
CA ASP A 4 -12.58 -23.29 -22.60
C ASP A 4 -11.18 -22.79 -22.20
N GLY A 5 -10.71 -21.76 -22.91
CA GLY A 5 -9.52 -21.00 -22.57
C GLY A 5 -9.75 -20.28 -21.26
N LEU A 6 -9.36 -20.94 -20.17
CA LEU A 6 -9.36 -20.42 -18.81
C LEU A 6 -8.51 -19.13 -18.77
N ASP A 7 -9.17 -17.98 -18.83
CA ASP A 7 -8.68 -16.73 -18.23
C ASP A 7 -8.57 -16.97 -16.71
N GLU A 8 -7.51 -17.66 -16.30
CA GLU A 8 -7.25 -17.93 -14.89
C GLU A 8 -6.89 -16.59 -14.21
N LYS A 9 -7.92 -15.93 -13.67
CA LYS A 9 -7.77 -14.70 -12.92
C LYS A 9 -6.80 -14.95 -11.77
N MET A 10 -5.77 -14.12 -11.70
CA MET A 10 -4.79 -14.14 -10.62
C MET A 10 -5.50 -14.18 -9.26
N PRO A 11 -5.10 -15.08 -8.34
CA PRO A 11 -5.64 -15.13 -6.99
C PRO A 11 -5.63 -13.75 -6.32
N GLN A 12 -6.72 -13.39 -5.61
CA GLN A 12 -6.91 -12.03 -5.08
C GLN A 12 -5.83 -11.66 -4.06
N ASP A 13 -5.42 -12.58 -3.21
CA ASP A 13 -4.33 -12.41 -2.25
C ASP A 13 -3.00 -12.10 -2.93
N LEU A 14 -2.74 -12.74 -4.08
CA LEU A 14 -1.58 -12.46 -4.91
C LEU A 14 -1.68 -11.07 -5.57
N ALA A 15 -2.86 -10.69 -6.06
CA ALA A 15 -3.12 -9.36 -6.61
C ALA A 15 -2.91 -8.25 -5.56
N ASP A 16 -3.41 -8.47 -4.34
CA ASP A 16 -3.30 -7.55 -3.22
C ASP A 16 -1.83 -7.44 -2.75
N ALA A 17 -1.10 -8.56 -2.68
CA ALA A 17 0.33 -8.56 -2.39
C ALA A 17 1.19 -7.86 -3.46
N LEU A 18 0.81 -7.97 -4.74
CA LEU A 18 1.46 -7.22 -5.82
C LEU A 18 1.17 -5.72 -5.72
N THR A 19 -0.04 -5.35 -5.30
CA THR A 19 -0.38 -3.96 -5.00
C THR A 19 0.49 -3.41 -3.87
N ALA A 20 0.62 -4.15 -2.76
CA ALA A 20 1.51 -3.78 -1.66
C ALA A 20 2.98 -3.64 -2.11
N TRP A 21 3.47 -4.53 -2.97
CA TRP A 21 4.82 -4.43 -3.54
C TRP A 21 5.00 -3.19 -4.43
N SER A 22 4.02 -2.86 -5.27
CA SER A 22 4.07 -1.67 -6.13
C SER A 22 4.13 -0.38 -5.29
N LEU A 23 3.30 -0.29 -4.25
CA LEU A 23 3.34 0.81 -3.28
C LEU A 23 4.67 0.87 -2.53
N ALA A 24 5.21 -0.27 -2.10
CA ALA A 24 6.51 -0.34 -1.44
C ALA A 24 7.66 0.10 -2.36
N ALA A 25 7.63 -0.26 -3.64
CA ALA A 25 8.62 0.19 -4.62
C ALA A 25 8.60 1.71 -4.77
N ASN A 26 7.42 2.33 -4.83
CA ASN A 26 7.29 3.79 -4.82
C ASN A 26 7.76 4.41 -3.50
N CYS A 27 7.43 3.81 -2.35
CA CYS A 27 7.90 4.25 -1.04
C CYS A 27 9.44 4.32 -0.99
N VAL A 28 10.14 3.32 -1.53
CA VAL A 28 11.61 3.31 -1.61
C VAL A 28 12.16 4.47 -2.43
N LEU A 29 11.48 4.88 -3.51
CA LEU A 29 11.89 6.03 -4.31
C LEU A 29 11.82 7.31 -3.46
N TYR A 30 10.69 7.57 -2.82
CA TYR A 30 10.50 8.76 -1.99
C TYR A 30 11.38 8.79 -0.74
N GLU A 31 11.69 7.64 -0.16
CA GLU A 31 12.66 7.53 0.94
C GLU A 31 14.08 7.93 0.51
N ARG A 32 14.45 7.71 -0.75
CA ARG A 32 15.77 8.01 -1.30
C ARG A 32 15.88 9.41 -1.91
N ASP A 33 14.76 10.01 -2.28
CA ASP A 33 14.75 11.37 -2.81
C ASP A 33 15.29 12.36 -1.76
N PRO A 34 16.12 13.34 -2.18
CA PRO A 34 16.60 14.40 -1.30
C PRO A 34 15.46 15.15 -0.63
N GLY A 35 15.62 15.50 0.64
CA GLY A 35 14.64 16.29 1.38
C GLY A 35 14.97 16.36 2.87
N PRO A 36 14.08 17.00 3.66
CA PRO A 36 14.29 17.11 5.10
C PRO A 36 14.20 15.73 5.78
N ALA A 37 14.97 15.55 6.84
CA ALA A 37 15.01 14.29 7.61
C ALA A 37 13.68 14.03 8.36
N LEU A 38 12.93 15.09 8.64
CA LEU A 38 11.61 15.05 9.27
C LEU A 38 10.57 15.63 8.31
N LEU A 39 9.39 15.02 8.24
CA LEU A 39 8.23 15.54 7.51
C LEU A 39 7.16 15.98 8.50
N ASN A 40 6.55 17.14 8.27
CA ASN A 40 5.33 17.52 8.96
C ASN A 40 4.17 16.70 8.38
N VAL A 41 3.54 15.86 9.20
CA VAL A 41 2.35 15.06 8.86
C VAL A 41 1.08 15.62 9.52
N GLY A 42 1.20 16.72 10.27
CA GLY A 42 0.08 17.47 10.85
C GLY A 42 -0.29 18.68 9.99
N SER A 43 -1.20 19.50 10.50
CA SER A 43 -1.57 20.76 9.85
C SER A 43 -0.50 21.84 10.07
N ALA A 44 -0.71 23.02 9.49
CA ALA A 44 0.12 24.19 9.79
C ALA A 44 -0.06 24.66 11.25
N ASP A 45 -1.29 24.55 11.78
CA ASP A 45 -1.64 25.01 13.13
C ASP A 45 -1.28 23.99 14.22
N GLU A 46 -1.31 22.70 13.90
CA GLU A 46 -0.89 21.61 14.79
C GLU A 46 0.13 20.71 14.07
N PRO A 47 1.39 21.18 13.91
CA PRO A 47 2.41 20.43 13.20
C PRO A 47 2.83 19.20 14.00
N ARG A 48 2.99 18.07 13.30
CA ARG A 48 3.49 16.81 13.85
C ARG A 48 4.62 16.31 12.99
N TYR A 49 5.83 16.23 13.53
CA TYR A 49 7.00 15.83 12.77
C TYR A 49 7.34 14.36 12.99
N LEU A 50 7.48 13.62 11.90
CA LEU A 50 7.93 12.22 11.90
C LEU A 50 9.20 12.04 11.07
N PRO A 51 10.05 11.05 11.39
CA PRO A 51 11.12 10.62 10.49
C PRO A 51 10.59 10.38 9.08
N ARG A 52 11.29 10.89 8.06
CA ARG A 52 10.86 10.81 6.65
C ARG A 52 10.48 9.39 6.22
N THR A 53 11.31 8.40 6.58
CA THR A 53 11.03 6.98 6.33
C THR A 53 9.72 6.52 6.96
N GLN A 54 9.47 6.91 8.22
CA GLN A 54 8.23 6.55 8.90
C GLN A 54 7.03 7.23 8.24
N ALA A 55 7.11 8.52 7.94
CA ALA A 55 6.04 9.28 7.30
C ALA A 55 5.63 8.69 5.95
N TRP A 56 6.59 8.33 5.09
CA TRP A 56 6.28 7.69 3.81
C TRP A 56 5.65 6.32 3.99
N ARG A 57 6.18 5.47 4.87
CA ARG A 57 5.59 4.15 5.14
C ARG A 57 4.18 4.25 5.71
N ASP A 58 3.92 5.23 6.58
CA ASP A 58 2.57 5.48 7.11
C ASP A 58 1.60 5.91 5.99
N SER A 59 2.04 6.80 5.09
CA SER A 59 1.23 7.20 3.93
C SER A 59 0.95 6.04 2.99
N TYR A 60 1.95 5.22 2.66
CA TYR A 60 1.76 4.08 1.77
C TYR A 60 0.96 2.94 2.39
N ALA A 61 1.00 2.77 3.71
CA ALA A 61 0.11 1.84 4.41
C ALA A 61 -1.35 2.31 4.30
N ARG A 62 -1.62 3.61 4.38
CA ARG A 62 -2.96 4.19 4.15
C ARG A 62 -3.44 4.08 2.71
N PHE A 63 -2.55 4.24 1.72
CA PHE A 63 -2.91 3.94 0.33
C PHE A 63 -3.25 2.46 0.15
N LEU A 64 -2.52 1.55 0.80
CA LEU A 64 -2.85 0.12 0.78
C LEU A 64 -4.21 -0.15 1.44
N LEU A 65 -4.50 0.47 2.59
CA LEU A 65 -5.79 0.35 3.27
C LEU A 65 -6.95 0.73 2.34
N GLU A 66 -6.85 1.86 1.66
CA GLU A 66 -7.87 2.28 0.71
C GLU A 66 -8.05 1.26 -0.43
N ARG A 67 -6.95 0.74 -0.99
CA ARG A 67 -6.99 -0.24 -2.08
C ARG A 67 -7.59 -1.59 -1.67
N LEU A 68 -7.49 -1.94 -0.39
CA LEU A 68 -8.03 -3.15 0.18
C LEU A 68 -9.35 -2.92 0.91
N ASP A 69 -9.97 -1.73 0.76
CA ASP A 69 -11.25 -1.35 1.38
C ASP A 69 -11.27 -1.48 2.92
N ALA A 70 -10.10 -1.31 3.54
CA ALA A 70 -9.85 -1.59 4.95
C ALA A 70 -10.35 -2.98 5.41
N ASP A 71 -10.41 -3.95 4.49
CA ASP A 71 -10.79 -5.32 4.78
C ASP A 71 -9.64 -6.04 5.50
N HIS A 72 -9.89 -6.41 6.75
CA HIS A 72 -8.91 -7.08 7.60
C HIS A 72 -8.47 -8.43 7.04
N ALA A 73 -9.40 -9.24 6.52
CA ALA A 73 -9.11 -10.57 6.01
C ALA A 73 -8.27 -10.49 4.72
N ARG A 74 -8.60 -9.58 3.81
CA ARG A 74 -7.80 -9.32 2.61
C ARG A 74 -6.40 -8.82 2.96
N THR A 75 -6.30 -7.89 3.91
CA THR A 75 -5.01 -7.35 4.38
C THR A 75 -4.13 -8.45 4.98
N ALA A 76 -4.72 -9.35 5.78
CA ALA A 76 -4.01 -10.49 6.36
C ALA A 76 -3.54 -11.51 5.29
N ALA A 77 -4.39 -11.81 4.31
CA ALA A 77 -4.02 -12.68 3.18
C ALA A 77 -2.89 -12.07 2.33
N ALA A 78 -2.99 -10.78 2.00
CA ALA A 78 -1.95 -10.04 1.29
C ALA A 78 -0.63 -10.01 2.08
N HIS A 79 -0.69 -9.87 3.41
CA HIS A 79 0.48 -9.94 4.27
C HIS A 79 1.17 -11.31 4.20
N HIS A 80 0.39 -12.40 4.23
CA HIS A 80 0.91 -13.76 4.09
C HIS A 80 1.58 -13.97 2.72
N ALA A 81 0.88 -13.64 1.64
CA ALA A 81 1.42 -13.74 0.28
C ALA A 81 2.67 -12.86 0.08
N ALA A 82 2.72 -11.66 0.67
CA ALA A 82 3.90 -10.80 0.63
C ALA A 82 5.12 -11.45 1.32
N LYS A 83 4.92 -12.14 2.46
CA LYS A 83 6.00 -12.88 3.15
C LYS A 83 6.53 -14.04 2.31
N GLU A 84 5.65 -14.80 1.69
CA GLU A 84 6.05 -15.89 0.79
C GLU A 84 6.85 -15.37 -0.40
N ARG A 85 6.43 -14.24 -1.00
CA ARG A 85 7.18 -13.58 -2.08
C ARG A 85 8.53 -13.08 -1.60
N LEU A 86 8.61 -12.48 -0.41
CA LEU A 86 9.89 -12.07 0.18
C LEU A 86 10.83 -13.28 0.34
N ALA A 87 10.34 -14.39 0.86
CA ALA A 87 11.12 -15.63 0.96
C ALA A 87 11.56 -16.13 -0.43
N HIS A 88 10.68 -16.06 -1.43
CA HIS A 88 11.00 -16.44 -2.79
C HIS A 88 12.16 -15.62 -3.39
N THR A 89 12.29 -14.32 -3.06
CA THR A 89 13.42 -13.47 -3.53
C THR A 89 14.81 -13.92 -3.07
N GLN A 90 14.86 -14.82 -2.09
CA GLN A 90 16.10 -15.39 -1.55
C GLN A 90 16.52 -16.67 -2.27
N THR A 91 15.69 -17.18 -3.18
CA THR A 91 15.95 -18.44 -3.89
C THR A 91 16.78 -18.25 -5.16
N VAL A 92 17.50 -19.30 -5.55
CA VAL A 92 18.18 -19.37 -6.86
C VAL A 92 17.17 -19.37 -8.02
N GLY A 93 15.99 -19.96 -7.80
CA GLY A 93 14.89 -19.97 -8.76
C GLY A 93 14.46 -18.56 -9.15
N PHE A 94 14.37 -17.65 -8.18
CA PHE A 94 14.05 -16.25 -8.43
C PHE A 94 15.13 -15.52 -9.23
N LEU A 95 16.40 -15.71 -8.91
CA LEU A 95 17.49 -15.12 -9.71
C LEU A 95 17.43 -15.60 -11.16
N ARG A 96 17.13 -16.88 -11.37
CA ARG A 96 16.98 -17.47 -12.70
C ARG A 96 15.77 -16.90 -13.45
N SER A 97 14.66 -16.64 -12.77
CA SER A 97 13.47 -16.04 -13.40
C SER A 97 13.73 -14.60 -13.82
N ILE A 98 14.35 -13.78 -12.97
CA ILE A 98 14.74 -12.40 -13.30
C ILE A 98 15.73 -12.38 -14.46
N TYR A 99 16.77 -13.22 -14.43
CA TYR A 99 17.73 -13.32 -15.52
C TYR A 99 17.05 -13.67 -16.85
N ARG A 100 16.14 -14.66 -16.84
CA ARG A 100 15.42 -15.10 -18.03
C ARG A 100 14.51 -14.00 -18.57
N ALA A 101 13.74 -13.34 -17.70
CA ALA A 101 12.81 -12.28 -18.09
C ALA A 101 13.51 -11.08 -18.76
N ASN A 102 14.76 -10.80 -18.38
CA ASN A 102 15.53 -9.67 -18.93
C ASN A 102 16.52 -10.12 -20.03
N ARG A 103 16.52 -11.40 -20.42
CA ARG A 103 17.43 -11.93 -21.44
C ARG A 103 17.02 -11.48 -22.84
N GLU A 104 15.73 -11.25 -23.06
CA GLU A 104 15.18 -10.76 -24.33
C GLU A 104 15.73 -9.35 -24.65
N ASP A 105 15.96 -8.53 -23.62
CA ASP A 105 16.60 -7.22 -23.73
C ASP A 105 18.15 -7.28 -23.83
N GLY A 106 18.71 -8.49 -23.85
CA GLY A 106 20.13 -8.76 -24.03
C GLY A 106 20.90 -9.13 -22.75
N LEU A 107 22.10 -9.66 -22.93
CA LEU A 107 22.93 -10.21 -21.83
C LEU A 107 23.28 -9.14 -20.77
N LEU A 108 23.62 -7.92 -21.18
CA LEU A 108 23.97 -6.84 -20.25
C LEU A 108 22.78 -6.42 -19.39
N ALA A 109 21.57 -6.37 -19.96
CA ALA A 109 20.33 -6.09 -19.22
C ALA A 109 20.06 -7.19 -18.19
N ALA A 110 20.13 -8.46 -18.61
CA ALA A 110 19.97 -9.60 -17.72
C ALA A 110 20.97 -9.61 -16.56
N LEU A 111 22.26 -9.32 -16.82
CA LEU A 111 23.29 -9.25 -15.78
C LEU A 111 23.08 -8.07 -14.82
N ARG A 112 22.66 -6.90 -15.32
CA ARG A 112 22.31 -5.75 -14.48
C ARG A 112 21.10 -6.05 -13.59
N ALA A 113 20.08 -6.74 -14.12
CA ALA A 113 18.87 -7.09 -13.38
C ALA A 113 19.17 -8.01 -12.18
N VAL A 114 20.12 -8.94 -12.32
CA VAL A 114 20.55 -9.83 -11.22
C VAL A 114 21.74 -9.31 -10.42
N SER A 115 22.17 -8.07 -10.64
CA SER A 115 23.30 -7.50 -9.91
C SER A 115 22.99 -7.38 -8.41
N PRO A 116 24.00 -7.41 -7.52
CA PRO A 116 23.78 -7.28 -6.08
C PRO A 116 23.01 -6.00 -5.69
N ALA A 117 23.23 -4.89 -6.38
CA ALA A 117 22.54 -3.64 -6.12
C ALA A 117 21.04 -3.73 -6.48
N SER A 118 20.73 -4.25 -7.67
CA SER A 118 19.34 -4.50 -8.11
C SER A 118 18.62 -5.45 -7.18
N MET A 119 19.27 -6.56 -6.81
CA MET A 119 18.69 -7.56 -5.90
C MET A 119 18.45 -7.01 -4.50
N ARG A 120 19.32 -6.12 -3.98
CA ARG A 120 19.06 -5.40 -2.73
C ARG A 120 17.82 -4.51 -2.84
N GLY A 121 17.66 -3.78 -3.94
CA GLY A 121 16.48 -2.94 -4.17
C GLY A 121 15.18 -3.75 -4.24
N ILE A 122 15.19 -4.86 -4.96
CA ILE A 122 14.05 -5.77 -5.06
C ILE A 122 13.68 -6.32 -3.68
N ARG A 123 14.66 -6.85 -2.93
CA ARG A 123 14.43 -7.39 -1.58
C ARG A 123 13.90 -6.32 -0.62
N LEU A 124 14.46 -5.12 -0.66
CA LEU A 124 14.00 -4.01 0.17
C LEU A 124 12.52 -3.67 -0.12
N SER A 125 12.13 -3.64 -1.40
CA SER A 125 10.74 -3.38 -1.77
C SER A 125 9.80 -4.48 -1.27
N HIS A 126 10.22 -5.75 -1.31
CA HIS A 126 9.45 -6.85 -0.72
C HIS A 126 9.38 -6.79 0.81
N GLN A 127 10.45 -6.39 1.49
CA GLN A 127 10.46 -6.18 2.94
C GLN A 127 9.47 -5.08 3.34
N ILE A 128 9.53 -3.94 2.66
CA ILE A 128 8.61 -2.83 2.92
C ILE A 128 7.18 -3.25 2.60
N ALA A 129 6.91 -4.02 1.55
CA ALA A 129 5.56 -4.52 1.27
C ALA A 129 4.96 -5.32 2.44
N VAL A 130 5.76 -6.19 3.05
CA VAL A 130 5.36 -6.93 4.27
C VAL A 130 5.05 -5.97 5.42
N GLU A 131 5.92 -4.97 5.63
CA GLU A 131 5.71 -3.94 6.67
C GLU A 131 4.45 -3.10 6.43
N LEU A 132 4.16 -2.72 5.18
CA LEU A 132 2.96 -1.97 4.81
C LEU A 132 1.70 -2.78 5.12
N CYS A 133 1.65 -4.06 4.75
CA CYS A 133 0.52 -4.92 5.09
C CYS A 133 0.35 -5.08 6.61
N ALA A 134 1.45 -5.26 7.34
CA ALA A 134 1.42 -5.38 8.81
C ALA A 134 0.88 -4.10 9.46
N ARG A 135 1.36 -2.93 9.02
CA ARG A 135 0.93 -1.63 9.54
C ARG A 135 -0.52 -1.31 9.16
N ALA A 136 -0.95 -1.65 7.95
CA ALA A 136 -2.35 -1.57 7.55
C ALA A 136 -3.25 -2.42 8.47
N GLY A 137 -2.88 -3.67 8.73
CA GLY A 137 -3.61 -4.53 9.66
C GLY A 137 -3.70 -3.93 11.07
N GLN A 138 -2.60 -3.38 11.58
CA GLN A 138 -2.58 -2.70 12.88
C GLN A 138 -3.56 -1.51 12.93
N ILE A 139 -3.58 -0.67 11.90
CA ILE A 139 -4.50 0.48 11.82
C ILE A 139 -5.97 0.01 11.83
N ILE A 140 -6.29 -1.08 11.11
CA ILE A 140 -7.64 -1.65 11.08
C ILE A 140 -8.06 -2.12 12.48
N THR A 141 -7.21 -2.88 13.17
CA THR A 141 -7.49 -3.37 14.53
C THR A 141 -7.60 -2.24 15.54
N GLU A 142 -6.69 -1.25 15.51
CA GLU A 142 -6.73 -0.10 16.43
C GLU A 142 -7.98 0.76 16.24
N ALA A 143 -8.52 0.80 15.02
CA ALA A 143 -9.78 1.48 14.71
C ALA A 143 -11.03 0.64 15.05
N GLY A 144 -10.90 -0.62 15.46
CA GLY A 144 -12.02 -1.56 15.65
C GLY A 144 -12.69 -2.00 14.34
N ALA A 145 -12.07 -1.70 13.20
CA ALA A 145 -12.61 -1.98 11.86
C ALA A 145 -12.51 -3.47 11.45
N ASP A 146 -11.83 -4.29 12.24
CA ASP A 146 -11.76 -5.74 12.04
C ASP A 146 -13.02 -6.49 12.47
N SER A 147 -13.82 -5.87 13.34
CA SER A 147 -14.98 -6.46 14.00
C SER A 147 -16.26 -5.64 13.83
N ASP A 148 -16.15 -4.36 13.46
CA ASP A 148 -17.28 -3.47 13.21
C ASP A 148 -17.22 -2.83 11.82
N ASP A 149 -18.26 -3.08 11.02
CA ASP A 149 -18.38 -2.54 9.68
C ASP A 149 -18.57 -1.01 9.67
N VAL A 150 -19.18 -0.43 10.70
CA VAL A 150 -19.29 1.03 10.82
C VAL A 150 -17.91 1.64 11.02
N SER A 151 -17.15 1.11 11.98
CA SER A 151 -15.75 1.51 12.21
C SER A 151 -14.90 1.33 10.96
N ARG A 152 -15.11 0.25 10.19
CA ARG A 152 -14.46 0.05 8.88
C ARG A 152 -14.81 1.13 7.86
N ARG A 153 -16.10 1.46 7.72
CA ARG A 153 -16.55 2.52 6.80
C ARG A 153 -16.03 3.90 7.21
N ARG A 154 -16.06 4.23 8.50
CA ARG A 154 -15.47 5.48 9.05
C ARG A 154 -13.97 5.55 8.80
N LEU A 155 -13.24 4.46 9.06
CA LEU A 155 -11.80 4.37 8.78
C LEU A 155 -11.50 4.59 7.29
N LEU A 156 -12.30 3.99 6.40
CA LEU A 156 -12.12 4.12 4.96
C LEU A 156 -12.38 5.55 4.48
N ALA A 157 -13.44 6.20 4.96
CA ALA A 157 -13.75 7.59 4.66
C ALA A 157 -12.61 8.53 5.11
N ALA A 158 -12.16 8.39 6.36
CA ALA A 158 -11.04 9.16 6.90
C ALA A 158 -9.72 8.90 6.13
N THR A 159 -9.49 7.65 5.72
CA THR A 159 -8.30 7.26 4.94
C THR A 159 -8.31 7.90 3.55
N ARG A 160 -9.45 7.88 2.84
CA ARG A 160 -9.61 8.51 1.52
C ARG A 160 -9.40 10.02 1.59
N HIS A 161 -9.96 10.66 2.60
CA HIS A 161 -9.74 12.08 2.85
C HIS A 161 -8.25 12.38 3.08
N GLY A 162 -7.59 11.65 3.99
CA GLY A 162 -6.18 11.82 4.28
C GLY A 162 -5.26 11.58 3.07
N ASN A 163 -5.57 10.56 2.26
CA ASN A 163 -4.86 10.24 1.02
C ASN A 163 -5.03 11.36 -0.03
N THR A 164 -6.24 11.93 -0.14
CA THR A 164 -6.54 13.07 -1.01
C THR A 164 -5.73 14.31 -0.60
N LEU A 165 -5.74 14.66 0.69
CA LEU A 165 -4.96 15.79 1.20
C LEU A 165 -3.45 15.60 1.00
N THR A 166 -2.95 14.37 1.17
CA THR A 166 -1.53 14.07 0.96
C THR A 166 -1.12 14.20 -0.51
N ALA A 167 -1.96 13.71 -1.43
CA ALA A 167 -1.64 13.71 -2.86
C ALA A 167 -1.89 15.06 -3.53
N LEU A 168 -2.94 15.78 -3.12
CA LEU A 168 -3.51 16.92 -3.85
C LEU A 168 -3.78 18.15 -2.98
N GLY A 169 -3.37 18.17 -1.71
CA GLY A 169 -3.69 19.26 -0.77
C GLY A 169 -3.16 20.65 -1.18
N ALA A 170 -2.21 20.72 -2.11
CA ALA A 170 -1.73 21.98 -2.68
C ALA A 170 -2.64 22.55 -3.79
N VAL A 171 -3.63 21.76 -4.26
CA VAL A 171 -4.58 22.17 -5.30
C VAL A 171 -5.75 22.92 -4.65
N PRO A 172 -6.03 24.18 -5.05
CA PRO A 172 -7.15 24.95 -4.50
C PRO A 172 -8.50 24.21 -4.64
N GLY A 173 -9.34 24.28 -3.60
CA GLY A 173 -10.66 23.65 -3.57
C GLY A 173 -10.67 22.16 -3.22
N VAL A 174 -9.59 21.41 -3.50
CA VAL A 174 -9.55 19.96 -3.26
C VAL A 174 -9.64 19.60 -1.78
N ALA A 175 -9.02 20.40 -0.91
CA ALA A 175 -9.10 20.17 0.53
C ALA A 175 -10.53 20.37 1.06
N GLU A 176 -11.18 21.47 0.67
CA GLU A 176 -12.56 21.81 1.05
C GLU A 176 -13.53 20.73 0.55
N ASP A 177 -13.50 20.41 -0.75
CA ASP A 177 -14.33 19.38 -1.36
C ASP A 177 -14.15 18.00 -0.69
N SER A 178 -12.93 17.68 -0.27
CA SER A 178 -12.64 16.42 0.40
C SER A 178 -13.14 16.41 1.84
N THR A 179 -13.08 17.54 2.55
CA THR A 179 -13.63 17.70 3.89
C THR A 179 -15.16 17.61 3.87
N ASP A 180 -15.82 18.28 2.93
CA ASP A 180 -17.28 18.23 2.80
C ASP A 180 -17.77 16.80 2.55
N ARG A 181 -17.10 16.07 1.64
CA ARG A 181 -17.41 14.65 1.40
C ARG A 181 -17.19 13.78 2.64
N LEU A 182 -16.13 14.04 3.41
CA LEU A 182 -15.89 13.30 4.65
C LEU A 182 -17.03 13.51 5.65
N VAL A 183 -17.45 14.76 5.86
CA VAL A 183 -18.55 15.09 6.77
C VAL A 183 -19.84 14.40 6.32
N GLU A 184 -20.19 14.50 5.04
CA GLU A 184 -21.38 13.85 4.48
C GLU A 184 -21.35 12.31 4.66
N GLU A 185 -20.21 11.68 4.40
CA GLU A 185 -20.06 10.23 4.61
C GLU A 185 -20.19 9.84 6.08
N LEU A 186 -19.65 10.64 7.02
CA LEU A 186 -19.73 10.35 8.45
C LEU A 186 -21.15 10.55 9.00
N ASP A 187 -21.83 11.64 8.63
CA ASP A 187 -23.21 11.91 9.04
C ASP A 187 -24.15 10.80 8.55
N GLY A 188 -23.96 10.34 7.30
CA GLY A 188 -24.75 9.23 6.75
C GLY A 188 -24.52 7.88 7.44
N LEU A 189 -23.38 7.69 8.11
CA LEU A 189 -23.14 6.48 8.93
C LEU A 189 -23.80 6.57 10.30
N ASP A 190 -23.93 7.77 10.86
CA ASP A 190 -24.55 8.00 12.16
C ASP A 190 -26.08 7.92 12.08
N ASP A 191 -26.66 8.28 10.94
CA ASP A 191 -28.10 8.26 10.68
C ASP A 191 -28.65 6.87 10.22
N ASP A 192 -27.80 5.86 9.98
CA ASP A 192 -28.25 4.54 9.52
C ASP A 192 -28.95 3.76 10.66
N PRO A 193 -30.28 3.49 10.55
CA PRO A 193 -31.08 2.93 11.64
C PRO A 193 -30.74 1.46 11.96
N ARG A 194 -29.84 0.83 11.22
CA ARG A 194 -29.30 -0.51 11.53
C ARG A 194 -28.28 -0.49 12.69
N HIS A 195 -28.11 0.65 13.34
CA HIS A 195 -27.16 0.88 14.44
C HIS A 195 -27.80 1.11 15.82
N LEU A 196 -29.13 0.97 15.94
CA LEU A 196 -29.88 0.87 17.20
C LEU A 196 -30.30 -0.58 17.47
#